data_AF-A0A822CBU6-F1
#
_entry.id   AF-A0A822CBU6-F1
#
_cell.length_a   1.000
_cell.length_b   1.000
_cell.length_c   1.000
_cell.angle_alpha   90.00
_cell.angle_beta   90.00
_cell.angle_gamma   90.00
#
_symmetry.space_group_name_H-M   'P 1'
#
loop_
_entity.id
_entity.type
_entity.pdbx_description
1 polymer ?
#
loop_
_entity_poly.entity_id
_entity_poly.type
_entity_poly.pdbx_seq_one_letter_code
_entity_poly.pdbx_strand_id
1 'polypeptide(L)'
;YEAICCPFRLRTTFRRVRRIIILCWLCSLIIAIPQLFIFEQSLIPKSLTKYRCASTGYTAEWQRRIYFTIFACYVLIIPAICMTICYIKIIHVVISSKNVWIQKIQDQTTTTILPSLSTSFAKVKTVQLAMTIIIVFVVCWTPYIVITLIEIYSNGYLYKPLWLDGVLQIICLTQSSLNPFIYIIFNHKRKHSSTIVLVLARTSLQISRRRI
;
A
#
# COMPACT_ATOMS: atom_id res chain seq x y z
N TYR A 1 -11.28 3.99 -4.58
CA TYR A 1 -11.89 4.87 -5.59
C TYR A 1 -13.39 5.05 -5.34
N GLU A 2 -14.20 3.98 -5.35
CA GLU A 2 -15.67 4.06 -5.20
C GLU A 2 -16.15 4.74 -3.91
N ALA A 3 -15.54 4.43 -2.75
CA ALA A 3 -15.93 5.01 -1.46
C ALA A 3 -15.73 6.54 -1.36
N ILE A 4 -14.87 7.10 -2.20
CA ILE A 4 -14.52 8.54 -2.19
C ILE A 4 -15.37 9.29 -3.20
N CYS A 5 -15.53 8.74 -4.41
CA CYS A 5 -16.23 9.40 -5.52
C CYS A 5 -17.76 9.28 -5.45
N CYS A 6 -18.31 8.27 -4.76
CA CYS A 6 -19.76 8.05 -4.71
C CYS A 6 -20.24 7.64 -3.29
N PRO A 7 -20.41 8.58 -2.34
CA PRO A 7 -20.81 8.26 -0.96
C PRO A 7 -22.16 7.55 -0.85
N PHE A 8 -23.05 7.71 -1.84
CA PHE A 8 -24.40 7.10 -1.86
C PHE A 8 -24.51 5.84 -2.75
N ARG A 9 -23.44 5.39 -3.40
CA ARG A 9 -23.44 4.16 -4.22
C ARG A 9 -22.77 2.98 -3.54
N LEU A 10 -22.75 2.99 -2.20
CA LEU A 10 -22.37 1.84 -1.38
C LEU A 10 -23.44 0.74 -1.48
N ARG A 11 -23.39 0.02 -2.59
CA ARG A 11 -23.96 -1.33 -2.68
C ARG A 11 -22.92 -2.29 -3.25
N THR A 12 -21.64 -2.13 -2.87
CA THR A 12 -20.69 -3.23 -2.99
C THR A 12 -21.17 -4.31 -2.04
N THR A 13 -21.92 -5.28 -2.57
CA THR A 13 -22.54 -6.31 -1.73
C THR A 13 -21.44 -7.11 -1.04
N PHE A 14 -21.61 -7.49 0.22
CA PHE A 14 -20.67 -8.37 0.93
C PHE A 14 -20.31 -9.62 0.11
N ARG A 15 -21.26 -10.13 -0.69
CA ARG A 15 -21.05 -11.24 -1.64
C ARG A 15 -20.02 -10.93 -2.74
N ARG A 16 -19.96 -9.69 -3.25
CA ARG A 16 -18.98 -9.26 -4.26
C ARG A 16 -17.59 -9.13 -3.63
N VAL A 17 -17.48 -8.52 -2.45
CA VAL A 17 -16.20 -8.40 -1.73
C VAL A 17 -15.66 -9.77 -1.36
N ARG A 18 -16.50 -10.66 -0.82
CA ARG A 18 -16.12 -12.04 -0.49
C ARG A 18 -15.64 -12.82 -1.72
N ARG A 19 -16.32 -12.68 -2.87
CA ARG A 19 -15.86 -13.29 -4.13
C ARG A 19 -14.49 -12.77 -4.56
N ILE A 20 -14.26 -11.46 -4.51
CA ILE A 20 -12.96 -10.87 -4.85
C ILE A 20 -11.86 -11.40 -3.94
N ILE A 21 -12.11 -11.47 -2.62
CA ILE A 21 -11.14 -12.01 -1.66
C ILE A 21 -10.80 -13.48 -1.98
N ILE A 22 -11.81 -14.33 -2.22
CA ILE A 22 -11.60 -15.74 -2.58
C ILE A 22 -10.77 -15.85 -3.87
N LEU A 23 -11.09 -15.06 -4.89
CA LEU A 23 -10.33 -15.04 -6.15
C LEU A 23 -8.88 -14.60 -5.92
N CYS A 24 -8.64 -13.57 -5.10
CA CYS A 24 -7.29 -13.15 -4.73
C CYS A 24 -6.49 -14.27 -4.06
N TRP A 25 -7.09 -15.00 -3.12
CA TRP A 25 -6.45 -16.13 -2.46
C TRP A 25 -6.14 -17.26 -3.45
N LEU A 26 -7.09 -17.64 -4.31
CA LEU A 26 -6.87 -18.67 -5.32
C LEU A 26 -5.76 -18.27 -6.31
N CYS A 27 -5.79 -17.04 -6.83
CA CYS A 27 -4.73 -16.53 -7.69
C CYS A 27 -3.37 -16.52 -6.99
N SER A 28 -3.32 -16.14 -5.71
CA SER A 28 -2.06 -16.15 -4.94
C SER A 28 -1.50 -17.56 -4.77
N LEU A 29 -2.36 -18.55 -4.52
CA LEU A 29 -1.94 -19.96 -4.45
C LEU A 29 -1.37 -20.43 -5.79
N ILE A 30 -2.06 -20.14 -6.89
CA ILE A 30 -1.60 -20.54 -8.23
C ILE A 30 -0.23 -19.94 -8.56
N ILE A 31 -0.03 -18.65 -8.27
CA ILE A 31 1.25 -17.95 -8.51
C ILE A 31 2.36 -18.49 -7.59
N ALA A 32 2.03 -19.01 -6.41
CA ALA A 32 3.00 -19.58 -5.48
C ALA A 32 3.43 -21.01 -5.83
N ILE A 33 2.63 -21.77 -6.59
CA ILE A 33 2.93 -23.18 -6.93
C ILE A 33 4.35 -23.38 -7.52
N PRO A 34 4.82 -22.56 -8.50
CA PRO A 34 6.17 -22.72 -9.06
C PRO A 34 7.28 -22.64 -8.01
N GLN A 35 7.06 -21.93 -6.90
CA GLN A 35 8.06 -21.77 -5.84
C GLN A 35 8.39 -23.10 -5.16
N LEU A 36 7.46 -24.05 -5.11
CA LEU A 36 7.68 -25.38 -4.51
C LEU A 36 8.71 -26.21 -5.27
N PHE A 37 8.84 -25.99 -6.58
CA PHE A 37 9.77 -26.73 -7.43
C PHE A 37 11.08 -25.98 -7.65
N ILE A 38 11.04 -24.65 -7.59
CA ILE A 38 12.19 -23.79 -7.89
C ILE A 38 13.15 -23.69 -6.69
N PHE A 39 12.62 -23.61 -5.47
CA PHE A 39 13.40 -23.39 -4.26
C PHE A 39 13.73 -24.72 -3.59
N GLU A 40 15.00 -25.10 -3.68
CA GLU A 40 15.52 -26.36 -3.15
C GLU A 40 16.68 -26.12 -2.18
N GLN A 41 16.95 -27.12 -1.34
CA GLN A 41 18.08 -27.10 -0.43
C GLN A 41 19.37 -27.42 -1.19
N SER A 42 20.35 -26.52 -1.12
CA SER A 42 21.66 -26.67 -1.74
C SER A 42 22.79 -26.44 -0.73
N LEU A 43 23.95 -27.06 -0.97
CA LEU A 43 25.15 -26.83 -0.17
C LEU A 43 25.75 -25.45 -0.49
N ILE A 44 26.29 -24.78 0.54
CA ILE A 44 26.99 -23.51 0.33
C ILE A 44 28.34 -23.81 -0.36
N PRO A 45 28.69 -23.15 -1.48
CA PRO A 45 29.92 -23.45 -2.26
C PRO A 45 31.24 -23.39 -1.48
N LYS A 46 31.25 -22.77 -0.29
CA LYS A 46 32.42 -22.59 0.59
C LYS A 46 32.32 -23.33 1.93
N SER A 47 31.28 -24.13 2.16
CA SER A 47 31.07 -24.87 3.40
C SER A 47 30.31 -26.16 3.15
N LEU A 48 31.00 -27.31 3.33
CA LEU A 48 30.45 -28.66 3.11
C LEU A 48 29.43 -29.10 4.17
N THR A 49 29.27 -28.34 5.25
CA THR A 49 28.37 -28.67 6.37
C THR A 49 27.18 -27.71 6.50
N LYS A 50 27.13 -26.64 5.70
CA LYS A 50 26.06 -25.64 5.75
C LYS A 50 25.20 -25.71 4.50
N TYR A 51 23.90 -25.74 4.73
CA TYR A 51 22.87 -25.74 3.69
C TYR A 51 22.26 -24.35 3.55
N ARG A 52 21.82 -24.01 2.33
CA ARG A 52 21.00 -22.83 2.04
C ARG A 52 19.78 -23.24 1.23
N CYS A 53 18.69 -22.48 1.36
CA CYS A 53 17.63 -22.51 0.36
C CYS A 53 18.08 -21.67 -0.84
N ALA A 54 18.08 -22.23 -2.04
CA ALA A 54 18.45 -21.54 -3.26
C ALA A 54 17.47 -21.85 -4.38
N SER A 55 17.29 -20.90 -5.29
CA SER A 55 16.50 -21.10 -6.51
C SER A 55 17.32 -21.85 -7.55
N THR A 56 17.48 -23.16 -7.39
CA THR A 56 18.28 -24.03 -8.27
C THR A 56 17.46 -25.05 -9.04
N GLY A 57 16.17 -25.22 -8.73
CA GLY A 57 15.28 -26.21 -9.37
C GLY A 57 14.85 -25.87 -10.80
N TYR A 58 15.71 -25.21 -11.59
CA TYR A 58 15.44 -24.88 -12.99
C TYR A 58 16.11 -25.91 -13.91
N THR A 59 15.42 -26.32 -14.98
CA THR A 59 16.01 -27.21 -16.00
C THR A 59 16.90 -26.43 -16.97
N ALA A 60 16.69 -25.12 -17.11
CA ALA A 60 17.46 -24.25 -17.97
C ALA A 60 17.48 -22.79 -17.47
N GLU A 61 18.57 -22.07 -17.73
CA GLU A 61 18.78 -20.69 -17.26
C GLU A 61 17.74 -19.69 -17.78
N TRP A 62 17.14 -19.93 -18.94
CA TRP A 62 16.08 -19.06 -19.47
C TRP A 62 14.83 -19.08 -18.57
N GLN A 63 14.54 -20.19 -17.90
CA GLN A 63 13.41 -20.30 -16.97
C GLN A 63 13.62 -19.39 -15.77
N ARG A 64 14.85 -19.32 -15.25
CA ARG A 64 15.21 -18.41 -14.15
C ARG A 64 14.96 -16.96 -14.54
N ARG A 65 15.38 -16.56 -15.74
CA ARG A 65 15.15 -15.20 -16.25
C ARG A 65 13.66 -14.89 -16.38
N ILE A 66 12.89 -15.78 -16.98
CA ILE A 66 11.44 -15.58 -17.15
C ILE A 66 10.74 -15.51 -15.79
N TYR A 67 11.04 -16.42 -14.87
CA TYR A 67 10.44 -16.45 -13.55
C TYR A 67 10.64 -15.13 -12.79
N PHE A 68 11.89 -14.66 -12.67
CA PHE A 68 12.18 -13.43 -11.94
C PHE A 68 11.69 -12.16 -12.66
N THR A 69 11.61 -12.17 -13.99
CA THR A 69 11.01 -11.07 -14.75
C THR A 69 9.50 -11.01 -14.56
N ILE A 70 8.80 -12.16 -14.61
CA ILE A 70 7.37 -12.23 -14.28
C ILE A 70 7.15 -11.81 -12.82
N PHE A 71 8.01 -12.25 -11.90
CA PHE A 71 8.02 -11.84 -10.50
C PHE A 71 8.09 -10.32 -10.34
N ALA A 72 9.06 -9.68 -10.98
CA ALA A 72 9.19 -8.22 -10.99
C ALA A 72 7.94 -7.53 -11.55
N CYS A 73 7.37 -8.06 -12.63
CA CYS A 73 6.17 -7.51 -13.26
C CYS A 73 4.96 -7.53 -12.31
N TYR A 74 4.66 -8.68 -11.69
CA TYR A 74 3.46 -8.80 -10.86
C TYR A 74 3.62 -8.18 -9.47
N VAL A 75 4.83 -8.19 -8.90
CA VAL A 75 5.09 -7.59 -7.58
C VAL A 75 5.25 -6.08 -7.67
N LEU A 76 5.98 -5.56 -8.66
CA LEU A 76 6.34 -4.14 -8.68
C LEU A 76 5.61 -3.37 -9.77
N ILE A 77 5.73 -3.80 -11.03
CA ILE A 77 5.35 -2.98 -12.19
C ILE A 77 3.83 -2.83 -12.30
N ILE A 78 3.08 -3.94 -12.32
CA ILE A 78 1.62 -3.92 -12.46
C ILE A 78 0.99 -3.16 -11.29
N PRO A 79 1.32 -3.45 -10.01
CA PRO A 79 0.82 -2.66 -8.90
C PRO A 79 1.18 -1.18 -9.03
N ALA A 80 2.43 -0.82 -9.34
CA ALA A 80 2.84 0.58 -9.47
C ALA A 80 2.04 1.34 -10.56
N ILE A 81 1.79 0.72 -11.72
CA ILE A 81 0.98 1.31 -12.79
C ILE A 81 -0.48 1.50 -12.33
N CYS A 82 -1.10 0.44 -11.81
CA CYS A 82 -2.48 0.52 -11.30
C CYS A 82 -2.61 1.61 -10.23
N MET A 83 -1.63 1.72 -9.34
CA MET A 83 -1.61 2.73 -8.29
C MET A 83 -1.44 4.13 -8.87
N THR A 84 -0.52 4.34 -9.80
CA THR A 84 -0.29 5.64 -10.47
C THR A 84 -1.57 6.15 -11.13
N ILE A 85 -2.27 5.29 -11.88
CA ILE A 85 -3.55 5.62 -12.50
C ILE A 85 -4.60 5.99 -11.44
N CYS A 86 -4.72 5.19 -10.38
CA CYS A 86 -5.63 5.49 -9.28
C CYS A 86 -5.34 6.86 -8.66
N TYR A 87 -4.08 7.24 -8.51
CA TYR A 87 -3.68 8.51 -7.91
C TYR A 87 -3.93 9.69 -8.80
N ILE A 88 -3.63 9.60 -10.09
CA ILE A 88 -3.98 10.64 -11.06
C ILE A 88 -5.49 10.93 -10.95
N LYS A 89 -6.33 9.89 -10.92
CA LYS A 89 -7.79 10.05 -10.78
C LYS A 89 -8.18 10.69 -9.44
N ILE A 90 -7.54 10.31 -8.33
CA ILE A 90 -7.85 10.89 -7.02
C ILE A 90 -7.43 12.36 -6.95
N ILE A 91 -6.24 12.71 -7.42
CA ILE A 91 -5.75 14.09 -7.46
C ILE A 91 -6.70 14.95 -8.30
N HIS A 92 -7.10 14.47 -9.48
CA HIS A 92 -8.10 15.14 -10.32
C HIS A 92 -9.42 15.39 -9.59
N VAL A 93 -9.95 14.39 -8.87
CA VAL A 93 -11.20 14.55 -8.10
C VAL A 93 -11.02 15.56 -6.96
N VAL A 94 -9.90 15.55 -6.25
CA VAL A 94 -9.63 16.48 -5.15
C VAL A 94 -9.51 17.92 -5.66
N ILE A 95 -8.80 18.15 -6.76
CA ILE A 95 -8.64 19.47 -7.38
C ILE A 95 -10.00 19.96 -7.91
N SER A 96 -10.73 19.11 -8.65
CA SER A 96 -12.05 19.45 -9.17
C SER A 96 -13.05 19.75 -8.04
N SER A 97 -12.99 19.03 -6.93
CA SER A 97 -13.87 19.28 -5.77
C SER A 97 -13.53 20.59 -5.06
N LYS A 98 -12.25 20.98 -4.99
CA LYS A 98 -11.83 22.27 -4.42
C LYS A 98 -12.30 23.45 -5.27
N ASN A 99 -12.14 23.36 -6.59
CA ASN A 99 -12.51 24.44 -7.51
C ASN A 99 -14.02 24.72 -7.48
N VAL A 100 -14.85 23.66 -7.48
CA VAL A 100 -16.31 23.78 -7.34
C VAL A 100 -16.71 24.37 -5.99
N TRP A 101 -15.96 24.10 -4.91
CA TRP A 101 -16.27 24.62 -3.57
C TRP A 101 -15.88 26.09 -3.40
N ILE A 102 -14.73 26.52 -3.93
CA ILE A 102 -14.31 27.94 -3.92
C ILE A 102 -15.33 28.79 -4.68
N GLN A 103 -15.81 28.30 -5.82
CA GLN A 103 -16.86 28.97 -6.59
C GLN A 103 -18.16 29.09 -5.80
N LYS A 104 -18.54 28.04 -5.05
CA LYS A 104 -19.76 28.02 -4.24
C LYS A 104 -19.71 28.88 -2.96
N ILE A 105 -18.52 29.08 -2.37
CA ILE A 105 -18.33 30.03 -1.24
C ILE A 105 -18.48 31.47 -1.74
N GLN A 106 -17.93 31.77 -2.92
CA GLN A 106 -18.00 33.10 -3.49
C GLN A 106 -19.45 33.53 -3.77
N ASP A 107 -20.33 32.57 -4.10
CA ASP A 107 -21.76 32.80 -4.35
C ASP A 107 -22.64 32.82 -3.08
N GLN A 108 -22.12 32.44 -1.90
CA GLN A 108 -22.91 32.35 -0.65
C GLN A 108 -22.28 33.17 0.47
N THR A 109 -22.61 34.46 0.53
CA THR A 109 -22.60 35.23 1.77
C THR A 109 -23.62 34.62 2.75
N THR A 110 -23.26 34.56 4.04
CA THR A 110 -24.11 34.23 5.22
C THR A 110 -23.96 32.82 5.82
N THR A 111 -23.07 32.74 6.81
CA THR A 111 -23.18 31.96 8.07
C THR A 111 -24.07 30.72 8.10
N THR A 112 -23.51 29.53 7.82
CA THR A 112 -23.83 28.22 8.48
C THR A 112 -23.06 27.07 7.80
N ILE A 113 -21.73 27.01 7.95
CA ILE A 113 -20.92 25.95 7.29
C ILE A 113 -19.89 25.37 8.27
N LEU A 114 -20.30 24.42 9.12
CA LEU A 114 -19.39 23.65 9.97
C LEU A 114 -19.55 22.11 9.96
N PRO A 115 -20.64 21.46 9.49
CA PRO A 115 -20.70 19.99 9.49
C PRO A 115 -20.04 19.30 8.28
N SER A 116 -19.96 19.95 7.12
CA SER A 116 -19.56 19.32 5.84
C SER A 116 -18.04 19.26 5.58
N LEU A 117 -17.23 20.03 6.32
CA LEU A 117 -15.77 19.94 6.24
C LEU A 117 -15.28 18.55 6.71
N SER A 118 -15.85 18.02 7.79
CA SER A 118 -15.44 16.77 8.44
C SER A 118 -15.47 15.55 7.49
N THR A 119 -16.49 15.45 6.64
CA THR A 119 -16.68 14.31 5.73
C THR A 119 -15.77 14.36 4.49
N SER A 120 -15.31 15.54 4.07
CA SER A 120 -14.35 15.70 2.96
C SER A 120 -12.90 15.42 3.42
N PHE A 121 -12.49 15.94 4.57
CA PHE A 121 -11.15 15.69 5.13
C PHE A 121 -10.94 14.23 5.55
N ALA A 122 -12.00 13.55 6.01
CA ALA A 122 -11.93 12.11 6.32
C ALA A 122 -11.60 11.26 5.07
N LYS A 123 -12.17 11.61 3.90
CA LYS A 123 -11.92 10.92 2.63
C LYS A 123 -10.49 11.13 2.12
N VAL A 124 -9.95 12.34 2.25
CA VAL A 124 -8.57 12.67 1.84
C VAL A 124 -7.54 11.94 2.72
N LYS A 125 -7.80 11.78 4.02
CA LYS A 125 -6.88 11.07 4.92
C LYS A 125 -6.79 9.56 4.63
N THR A 126 -7.90 8.91 4.25
CA THR A 126 -7.87 7.51 3.81
C THR A 126 -7.08 7.34 2.51
N VAL A 127 -7.15 8.31 1.60
CA VAL A 127 -6.29 8.36 0.40
C VAL A 127 -4.83 8.49 0.78
N GLN A 128 -4.48 9.45 1.65
CA GLN A 128 -3.10 9.68 2.07
C GLN A 128 -2.49 8.47 2.79
N LEU A 129 -3.28 7.78 3.60
CA LEU A 129 -2.88 6.52 4.23
C LEU A 129 -2.55 5.44 3.18
N ALA A 130 -3.43 5.24 2.20
CA ALA A 130 -3.19 4.30 1.11
C ALA A 130 -1.94 4.69 0.29
N MET A 131 -1.73 6.00 0.05
CA MET A 131 -0.52 6.54 -0.59
C MET A 131 0.74 6.14 0.14
N THR A 132 0.77 6.34 1.45
CA THR A 132 1.93 6.00 2.26
C THR A 132 2.23 4.49 2.20
N ILE A 133 1.22 3.63 2.38
CA ILE A 133 1.41 2.16 2.33
C ILE A 133 2.06 1.73 1.01
N ILE A 134 1.66 2.36 -0.10
CA ILE A 134 2.11 2.00 -1.45
C ILE A 134 3.49 2.58 -1.77
N ILE A 135 3.80 3.80 -1.34
CA ILE A 135 5.15 4.35 -1.50
C ILE A 135 6.15 3.47 -0.76
N VAL A 136 5.82 3.09 0.48
CA VAL A 136 6.65 2.18 1.27
C VAL A 136 6.80 0.84 0.54
N PHE A 137 5.71 0.32 -0.06
CA PHE A 137 5.75 -0.90 -0.87
C PHE A 137 6.77 -0.81 -2.01
N VAL A 138 6.71 0.24 -2.82
CA VAL A 138 7.63 0.43 -3.94
C VAL A 138 9.07 0.56 -3.44
N VAL A 139 9.30 1.37 -2.41
CA VAL A 139 10.65 1.59 -1.86
C VAL A 139 11.25 0.31 -1.27
N CYS A 140 10.45 -0.51 -0.57
CA CYS A 140 10.93 -1.76 0.02
C CYS A 140 11.26 -2.82 -1.05
N TRP A 141 10.45 -2.93 -2.11
CA TRP A 141 10.61 -3.99 -3.12
C TRP A 141 11.60 -3.65 -4.23
N THR A 142 11.70 -2.38 -4.63
CA THR A 142 12.56 -1.94 -5.74
C THR A 142 14.02 -2.39 -5.61
N PRO A 143 14.74 -2.17 -4.49
CA PRO A 143 16.15 -2.50 -4.43
C PRO A 143 16.41 -4.01 -4.56
N TYR A 144 15.54 -4.85 -3.99
CA TYR A 144 15.64 -6.31 -4.14
C TYR A 144 15.42 -6.74 -5.59
N ILE A 145 14.37 -6.23 -6.24
CA ILE A 145 14.05 -6.57 -7.64
C ILE A 145 15.16 -6.12 -8.58
N VAL A 146 15.64 -4.89 -8.46
CA VAL A 146 16.67 -4.33 -9.34
C VAL A 146 17.97 -5.13 -9.23
N ILE A 147 18.48 -5.33 -8.01
CA ILE A 147 19.74 -6.06 -7.80
C ILE A 147 19.62 -7.53 -8.25
N THR A 148 18.48 -8.17 -7.99
CA THR A 148 18.23 -9.57 -8.41
C THR A 148 18.14 -9.70 -9.93
N LEU A 149 17.49 -8.77 -10.63
CA LEU A 149 17.46 -8.77 -12.09
C LEU A 149 18.86 -8.52 -12.67
N ILE A 150 19.63 -7.57 -12.14
CA ILE A 150 21.00 -7.33 -12.57
C ILE A 150 21.84 -8.60 -12.44
N GLU A 151 21.80 -9.27 -11.27
CA GLU A 151 22.50 -10.53 -11.05
C GLU A 151 22.12 -11.58 -12.11
N ILE A 152 20.82 -11.79 -12.33
CA ILE A 152 20.29 -12.82 -13.23
C ILE A 152 20.67 -12.55 -14.69
N TYR A 153 20.58 -11.31 -15.14
CA TYR A 153 20.91 -10.91 -16.52
C TYR A 153 22.41 -10.72 -16.76
N SER A 154 23.20 -10.55 -15.70
CA SER A 154 24.67 -10.49 -15.78
C SER A 154 25.34 -11.84 -16.02
N ASN A 155 24.60 -12.95 -16.17
CA ASN A 155 25.17 -14.28 -16.45
C ASN A 155 26.30 -14.72 -15.50
N GLY A 156 26.26 -14.27 -14.25
CA GLY A 156 27.28 -14.59 -13.25
C GLY A 156 28.51 -13.68 -13.24
N TYR A 157 28.59 -12.66 -14.12
CA TYR A 157 29.63 -11.63 -14.03
C TYR A 157 29.50 -10.79 -12.76
N LEU A 158 28.28 -10.57 -12.28
CA LEU A 158 28.01 -9.82 -11.05
C LEU A 158 27.59 -10.78 -9.94
N TYR A 159 28.47 -10.97 -8.96
CA TYR A 159 28.21 -11.82 -7.81
C TYR A 159 27.50 -11.02 -6.70
N LYS A 160 26.29 -11.46 -6.33
CA LYS A 160 25.56 -10.91 -5.17
C LYS A 160 25.98 -11.65 -3.90
N PRO A 161 26.63 -10.99 -2.91
CA PRO A 161 27.01 -11.66 -1.69
C PRO A 161 25.81 -12.00 -0.81
N LEU A 162 25.92 -13.09 -0.04
CA LEU A 162 24.81 -13.62 0.79
C LEU A 162 24.25 -12.60 1.79
N TRP A 163 25.11 -11.78 2.39
CA TRP A 163 24.68 -10.76 3.35
C TRP A 163 23.82 -9.69 2.67
N LEU A 164 24.15 -9.28 1.44
CA LEU A 164 23.40 -8.28 0.69
C LEU A 164 22.03 -8.83 0.30
N ASP A 165 21.96 -10.09 -0.15
CA ASP A 165 20.70 -10.79 -0.41
C ASP A 165 19.81 -10.81 0.84
N GLY A 166 20.38 -11.15 1.99
CA GLY A 166 19.67 -11.13 3.29
C GLY A 166 19.15 -9.75 3.67
N VAL A 167 19.97 -8.70 3.56
CA VAL A 167 19.54 -7.32 3.85
C VAL A 167 18.40 -6.88 2.94
N LEU A 168 18.50 -7.14 1.63
CA LEU A 168 17.47 -6.79 0.66
C LEU A 168 16.14 -7.52 0.93
N GLN A 169 16.21 -8.79 1.33
CA GLN A 169 15.03 -9.57 1.74
C GLN A 169 14.41 -9.02 3.02
N ILE A 170 15.22 -8.66 4.03
CA ILE A 170 14.74 -8.03 5.26
C ILE A 170 14.00 -6.72 4.96
N ILE A 171 14.54 -5.89 4.06
CA ILE A 171 13.87 -4.66 3.62
C ILE A 171 12.50 -4.96 3.00
N CYS A 172 12.41 -5.97 2.13
CA CYS A 172 11.13 -6.40 1.54
C CYS A 172 10.15 -6.90 2.59
N LEU A 173 10.60 -7.72 3.54
CA LEU A 173 9.77 -8.28 4.61
C LEU A 173 9.24 -7.20 5.56
N THR A 174 10.03 -6.15 5.78
CA THR A 174 9.66 -5.03 6.64
C THR A 174 8.43 -4.26 6.13
N GLN A 175 8.12 -4.34 4.83
CA GLN A 175 6.91 -3.75 4.23
C GLN A 175 5.63 -4.13 5.00
N SER A 176 5.49 -5.40 5.37
CA SER A 176 4.30 -5.90 6.05
C SER A 176 4.20 -5.35 7.49
N SER A 177 5.34 -5.20 8.15
CA SER A 177 5.47 -4.66 9.50
C SER A 177 5.21 -3.16 9.58
N LEU A 178 5.43 -2.41 8.48
CA LEU A 178 5.20 -0.96 8.44
C LEU A 178 3.71 -0.60 8.41
N ASN A 179 2.83 -1.53 8.05
CA ASN A 179 1.38 -1.30 7.98
C ASN A 179 0.81 -0.74 9.31
N PRO A 180 0.93 -1.42 10.48
CA PRO A 180 0.49 -0.88 11.77
C PRO A 180 1.03 0.52 12.10
N PHE A 181 2.32 0.79 11.86
CA PHE A 181 2.92 2.10 12.12
C PHE A 181 2.28 3.19 11.27
N ILE A 182 2.03 2.91 9.98
CA ILE A 182 1.35 3.82 9.07
C ILE A 182 -0.07 4.11 9.56
N TYR A 183 -0.83 3.08 9.98
CA TYR A 183 -2.16 3.29 10.58
C TYR A 183 -2.09 4.12 11.86
N ILE A 184 -1.12 3.88 12.74
CA ILE A 184 -0.95 4.62 14.00
C ILE A 184 -0.66 6.10 13.72
N ILE A 185 0.27 6.43 12.84
CA ILE A 185 0.64 7.83 12.51
C ILE A 185 -0.57 8.61 11.97
N PHE A 186 -1.36 7.99 11.09
CA PHE A 186 -2.52 8.64 10.48
C PHE A 186 -3.74 8.69 11.40
N ASN A 187 -3.92 7.70 12.30
CA ASN A 187 -5.01 7.69 13.28
C ASN A 187 -4.69 8.49 14.55
N HIS A 188 -3.43 8.63 14.96
CA HIS A 188 -3.04 9.44 16.12
C HIS A 188 -3.38 10.92 15.92
N LYS A 189 -3.30 11.41 14.68
CA LYS A 189 -3.81 12.74 14.29
C LYS A 189 -5.32 12.93 14.53
N ARG A 190 -6.09 11.87 14.88
CA ARG A 190 -7.53 11.92 15.16
C ARG A 190 -7.84 12.11 16.65
N LYS A 191 -7.05 11.52 17.56
CA LYS A 191 -7.31 11.64 19.01
C LYS A 191 -7.15 13.07 19.53
N HIS A 192 -6.19 13.84 19.01
CA HIS A 192 -5.99 15.21 19.47
C HIS A 192 -7.15 16.16 19.07
N SER A 193 -7.70 16.01 17.86
CA SER A 193 -8.82 16.86 17.41
C SER A 193 -10.17 16.45 18.00
N SER A 194 -10.44 15.15 18.17
CA SER A 194 -11.71 14.69 18.75
C SER A 194 -11.82 15.00 20.25
N THR A 195 -10.73 14.93 21.01
CA THR A 195 -10.72 15.30 22.44
C THR A 195 -10.93 16.80 22.63
N ILE A 196 -10.28 17.65 21.83
CA ILE A 196 -10.47 19.11 21.91
C ILE A 196 -11.91 19.51 21.59
N VAL A 197 -12.52 18.93 20.55
CA VAL A 197 -13.92 19.22 20.19
C VAL A 197 -14.89 18.74 21.27
N LEU A 198 -14.66 17.57 21.88
CA LEU A 198 -15.47 17.08 23.01
C LEU A 198 -15.30 17.92 24.28
N VAL A 199 -14.09 18.43 24.55
CA VAL A 199 -13.82 19.31 25.70
C VAL A 199 -14.49 20.66 25.48
N LEU A 200 -14.35 21.28 24.29
CA LEU A 200 -14.99 22.56 23.96
C LEU A 200 -16.52 22.48 23.90
N ALA A 201 -17.08 21.37 23.43
CA ALA A 201 -18.52 21.12 23.47
C ALA A 201 -19.04 20.97 24.91
N ARG A 202 -18.24 20.39 25.82
CA ARG A 202 -18.60 20.28 27.25
C ARG A 202 -18.52 21.64 27.98
N THR A 203 -17.52 22.48 27.69
CA THR A 203 -17.42 23.81 28.31
C THR A 203 -18.51 24.77 27.83
N SER A 204 -18.86 24.76 26.53
CA SER A 204 -19.94 25.59 26.00
C SER A 204 -21.32 25.23 26.59
N LEU A 205 -21.60 23.94 26.79
CA LEU A 205 -22.82 23.47 27.45
C LEU A 205 -22.88 23.84 28.94
N GLN A 206 -21.75 23.85 29.65
CA GLN A 206 -21.70 24.28 31.06
C GLN A 206 -21.86 25.79 31.22
N ILE A 207 -21.36 26.60 30.28
CA ILE A 207 -21.51 28.06 30.30
C ILE A 207 -22.96 28.46 30.00
N SER A 208 -23.64 27.76 29.09
CA SER A 208 -25.06 28.00 28.77
C SER A 208 -26.00 27.66 29.94
N ARG A 209 -25.65 26.71 30.79
CA ARG A 209 -26.45 26.29 31.97
C ARG A 209 -26.30 27.21 33.19
N ARG A 210 -25.33 28.14 33.19
CA ARG A 210 -25.12 29.12 34.27
C ARG A 210 -25.73 30.50 33.99
N ARG A 211 -26.36 30.70 32.83
CA ARG A 211 -27.03 31.96 32.44
C ARG A 211 -28.57 31.88 32.47
N ILE A 212 -29.11 30.79 33.00
CA ILE A 212 -30.54 30.60 33.30
C ILE A 212 -30.61 30.44 34.81
#